data_AF-A0A5N5F805-F1
#
_entry.id   AF-A0A5N5F805-F1
#
_cell.length_a   1.000
_cell.length_b   1.000
_cell.length_c   1.000
_cell.angle_alpha   90.00
_cell.angle_beta   90.00
_cell.angle_gamma   90.00
#
_symmetry.space_group_name_H-M   'P 1'
#
loop_
_entity.id
_entity.type
_entity.pdbx_description
1 polymer ?
#
loop_
_entity_poly.entity_id
_entity_poly.type
_entity_poly.pdbx_seq_one_letter_code
_entity_poly.pdbx_strand_id
1 'polypeptide(L)'
;MLKENQILFPEKQIGHLPGIAVGHQFYSRAEMVALGFHSHWLNGIDFVGESKGKEKFRGYKLPFALIIVVSGQYEDDVDNAEEIVYTGQGGNDLLGNKQQIADQVMKRGNLALKNNMDQGIPVRVVRGHDCVNSYTSKVYTYDGLYKVNNYWAEKGVAGFTVFKYRLKRLPGQDSLRSKQVNFVRARGSKVHAELPGLVCKDICYGQENICIPATNVIDKPPVAPEGLKYINSIIVEKDVNIPPNASGCRCKGNCTNPLTCSCAQLNGGDFPYVSKDGGRLIEAKAVVFECGPNCGCGPGCVNRTSQRGMKHRLEVFRTDYKGWGVRSWDFIPSGAPVCEYIGVLRKTDEVDSLLGNEYIFEIDCWHTMHGIGSREKRMCDVTIPNGDAESGFSKLSESEPEFCIDAASHGNVTRYINHSCEPNLFVQCVLSSHHDVRLARIVLFAADNIPPLQELSYDYGYELDSVVGLDGKIKQLDCHCGAVGCRKRLY
;
A
#
# COMPACT_ATOMS: atom_id res chain seq x y z
N MET A 1 -4.73 -10.90 -15.17
CA MET A 1 -6.03 -10.19 -15.05
C MET A 1 -7.01 -10.43 -16.20
N LEU A 2 -6.96 -9.72 -17.36
CA LEU A 2 -7.96 -9.93 -18.44
C LEU A 2 -8.01 -11.38 -18.96
N LYS A 3 -6.83 -12.00 -19.17
CA LYS A 3 -6.72 -13.40 -19.62
C LYS A 3 -7.25 -14.40 -18.59
N GLU A 4 -7.20 -14.06 -17.31
CA GLU A 4 -7.58 -14.92 -16.18
C GLU A 4 -8.99 -14.60 -15.66
N ASN A 5 -9.72 -13.69 -16.34
CA ASN A 5 -11.05 -13.23 -15.94
C ASN A 5 -11.13 -12.69 -14.49
N GLN A 6 -10.09 -11.98 -14.05
CA GLN A 6 -9.98 -11.42 -12.69
C GLN A 6 -10.31 -9.92 -12.62
N ILE A 7 -10.99 -9.36 -13.62
CA ILE A 7 -11.44 -7.96 -13.57
C ILE A 7 -12.63 -7.88 -12.61
N LEU A 8 -12.55 -7.02 -11.59
CA LEU A 8 -13.58 -6.93 -10.55
C LEU A 8 -14.94 -6.46 -11.11
N PHE A 9 -14.92 -5.45 -11.98
CA PHE A 9 -16.10 -4.95 -12.69
C PHE A 9 -15.95 -5.18 -14.20
N PRO A 10 -16.13 -6.42 -14.69
CA PRO A 10 -15.90 -6.74 -16.10
C PRO A 10 -16.96 -6.09 -17.00
N GLU A 11 -18.15 -5.82 -16.44
CA GLU A 11 -19.24 -5.15 -17.12
C GLU A 11 -19.34 -3.67 -16.76
N LYS A 12 -19.68 -2.87 -17.77
CA LYS A 12 -19.95 -1.44 -17.63
C LYS A 12 -21.19 -1.18 -16.77
N GLN A 13 -21.11 -0.20 -15.87
CA GLN A 13 -22.19 0.23 -14.97
C GLN A 13 -22.26 1.77 -14.87
N ILE A 14 -23.48 2.30 -14.71
CA ILE A 14 -23.78 3.74 -14.50
C ILE A 14 -23.63 4.06 -13.01
N GLY A 15 -23.13 5.26 -12.67
CA GLY A 15 -23.06 5.73 -11.29
C GLY A 15 -21.81 5.27 -10.52
N HIS A 16 -21.91 5.11 -9.21
CA HIS A 16 -20.80 4.61 -8.37
C HIS A 16 -20.56 3.11 -8.60
N LEU A 17 -19.33 2.64 -8.36
CA LEU A 17 -19.04 1.21 -8.25
C LEU A 17 -18.90 0.84 -6.76
N PRO A 18 -19.48 -0.29 -6.31
CA PRO A 18 -19.30 -0.77 -4.93
C PRO A 18 -17.82 -0.86 -4.54
N GLY A 19 -17.47 -0.46 -3.32
CA GLY A 19 -16.09 -0.49 -2.82
C GLY A 19 -15.17 0.63 -3.35
N ILE A 20 -15.62 1.48 -4.28
CA ILE A 20 -14.84 2.62 -4.78
C ILE A 20 -15.53 3.93 -4.39
N ALA A 21 -15.15 4.45 -3.22
CA ALA A 21 -15.69 5.69 -2.65
C ALA A 21 -15.12 6.95 -3.32
N VAL A 22 -15.83 8.07 -3.19
CA VAL A 22 -15.32 9.39 -3.59
C VAL A 22 -14.03 9.68 -2.81
N GLY A 23 -13.01 10.16 -3.51
CA GLY A 23 -11.67 10.39 -2.98
C GLY A 23 -10.74 9.17 -3.11
N HIS A 24 -11.20 8.03 -3.63
CA HIS A 24 -10.34 6.88 -3.90
C HIS A 24 -9.24 7.24 -4.90
N GLN A 25 -8.01 6.82 -4.59
CA GLN A 25 -6.82 7.14 -5.38
C GLN A 25 -6.32 5.90 -6.11
N PHE A 26 -6.23 5.99 -7.43
CA PHE A 26 -5.53 5.02 -8.27
C PHE A 26 -4.13 5.56 -8.60
N TYR A 27 -3.14 4.70 -8.59
CA TYR A 27 -1.74 5.05 -8.85
C TYR A 27 -1.35 4.85 -10.32
N SER A 28 -2.26 4.29 -11.13
CA SER A 28 -2.08 4.23 -12.58
C SER A 28 -3.40 4.12 -13.34
N ARG A 29 -3.37 4.46 -14.65
CA ARG A 29 -4.48 4.16 -15.56
C ARG A 29 -4.74 2.65 -15.70
N ALA A 30 -3.68 1.84 -15.58
CA ALA A 30 -3.76 0.38 -15.68
C ALA A 30 -4.53 -0.23 -14.50
N GLU A 31 -4.40 0.34 -13.30
CA GLU A 31 -5.16 -0.08 -12.11
C GLU A 31 -6.67 0.15 -12.30
N MET A 32 -7.08 1.29 -12.87
CA MET A 32 -8.47 1.51 -13.23
C MET A 32 -8.99 0.49 -14.27
N VAL A 33 -8.12 0.04 -15.19
CA VAL A 33 -8.47 -1.03 -16.15
C VAL A 33 -8.58 -2.38 -15.46
N ALA A 34 -7.65 -2.70 -14.56
CA ALA A 34 -7.62 -3.93 -13.78
C ALA A 34 -8.87 -4.09 -12.91
N LEU A 35 -9.35 -3.02 -12.30
CA LEU A 35 -10.60 -3.01 -11.53
C LEU A 35 -11.86 -2.98 -12.41
N GLY A 36 -11.75 -2.58 -13.67
CA GLY A 36 -12.91 -2.33 -14.54
C GLY A 36 -13.58 -0.97 -14.30
N PHE A 37 -12.94 -0.09 -13.53
CA PHE A 37 -13.42 1.28 -13.28
C PHE A 37 -13.39 2.15 -14.54
N HIS A 38 -12.36 1.97 -15.37
CA HIS A 38 -12.18 2.59 -16.68
C HIS A 38 -11.60 1.57 -17.66
N SER A 39 -12.27 1.23 -18.77
CA SER A 39 -11.84 0.13 -19.65
C SER A 39 -10.64 0.44 -20.55
N HIS A 40 -10.18 1.68 -20.59
CA HIS A 40 -9.03 2.12 -21.41
C HIS A 40 -7.90 2.69 -20.55
N TRP A 41 -6.67 2.33 -20.87
CA TRP A 41 -5.48 2.86 -20.20
C TRP A 41 -5.02 4.21 -20.75
N LEU A 42 -5.46 4.59 -21.97
CA LEU A 42 -5.10 5.85 -22.62
C LEU A 42 -6.28 6.82 -22.75
N ASN A 43 -7.37 6.40 -23.40
CA ASN A 43 -8.51 7.26 -23.75
C ASN A 43 -9.06 8.02 -22.53
N GLY A 44 -9.34 9.31 -22.68
CA GLY A 44 -9.91 10.13 -21.61
C GLY A 44 -11.40 9.85 -21.34
N ILE A 45 -12.14 9.34 -22.33
CA ILE A 45 -13.59 9.05 -22.21
C ILE A 45 -13.79 7.55 -22.37
N ASP A 46 -14.53 6.94 -21.45
CA ASP A 46 -15.02 5.58 -21.57
C ASP A 46 -16.56 5.56 -21.59
N PHE A 47 -17.10 4.83 -22.57
CA PHE A 47 -18.51 4.90 -22.93
C PHE A 47 -19.09 3.54 -23.31
N VAL A 48 -20.41 3.41 -23.21
CA VAL A 48 -21.15 2.28 -23.74
C VAL A 48 -21.47 2.55 -25.21
N GLY A 49 -20.92 1.73 -26.10
CA GLY A 49 -21.22 1.78 -27.54
C GLY A 49 -22.43 0.93 -27.93
N GLU A 50 -22.92 1.08 -29.15
CA GLU A 50 -24.10 0.35 -29.65
C GLU A 50 -23.92 -1.16 -29.64
N SER A 51 -22.77 -1.67 -30.09
CA SER A 51 -22.54 -3.11 -30.24
C SER A 51 -22.59 -3.89 -28.92
N LYS A 52 -22.02 -3.34 -27.85
CA LYS A 52 -21.97 -3.98 -26.52
C LYS A 52 -23.10 -3.55 -25.59
N GLY A 53 -23.76 -2.43 -25.88
CA GLY A 53 -24.74 -1.80 -24.99
C GLY A 53 -26.20 -2.10 -25.29
N LYS A 54 -26.51 -2.48 -26.54
CA LYS A 54 -27.91 -2.52 -27.03
C LYS A 54 -28.82 -3.46 -26.25
N GLU A 55 -28.30 -4.56 -25.73
CA GLU A 55 -29.10 -5.51 -24.95
C GLU A 55 -29.23 -5.10 -23.49
N LYS A 56 -28.12 -4.73 -22.84
CA LYS A 56 -28.10 -4.41 -21.41
C LYS A 56 -28.73 -3.05 -21.08
N PHE A 57 -28.59 -2.07 -21.96
CA PHE A 57 -29.07 -0.70 -21.76
C PHE A 57 -30.23 -0.36 -22.69
N ARG A 58 -31.20 -1.29 -22.83
CA ARG A 58 -32.45 -1.03 -23.56
C ARG A 58 -33.16 0.18 -22.95
N GLY A 59 -33.62 1.07 -23.80
CA GLY A 59 -34.28 2.33 -23.41
C GLY A 59 -33.34 3.54 -23.34
N TYR A 60 -32.02 3.35 -23.39
CA TYR A 60 -31.06 4.44 -23.49
C TYR A 60 -30.65 4.72 -24.94
N LYS A 61 -30.50 5.99 -25.29
CA LYS A 61 -29.86 6.46 -26.53
C LYS A 61 -28.35 6.26 -26.41
N LEU A 62 -27.83 5.30 -27.19
CA LEU A 62 -26.41 4.99 -27.29
C LEU A 62 -25.73 5.85 -28.37
N PRO A 63 -24.40 6.07 -28.27
CA PRO A 63 -23.56 5.78 -27.12
C PRO A 63 -23.82 6.76 -25.96
N PHE A 64 -23.44 6.40 -24.72
CA PHE A 64 -23.35 7.34 -23.60
C PHE A 64 -22.10 7.05 -22.75
N ALA A 65 -21.48 8.09 -22.21
CA ALA A 65 -20.28 8.05 -21.40
C ALA A 65 -20.58 7.62 -19.96
N LEU A 66 -19.63 6.91 -19.37
CA LEU A 66 -19.71 6.44 -17.98
C LEU A 66 -18.70 7.14 -17.09
N ILE A 67 -17.51 7.40 -17.63
CA ILE A 67 -16.39 7.95 -16.90
C ILE A 67 -15.53 8.79 -17.84
N ILE A 68 -15.00 9.89 -17.29
CA ILE A 68 -13.98 10.70 -17.92
C ILE A 68 -12.76 10.86 -17.00
N VAL A 69 -11.60 11.01 -17.62
CA VAL A 69 -10.33 11.30 -16.95
C VAL A 69 -9.86 12.69 -17.37
N VAL A 70 -9.77 13.59 -16.41
CA VAL A 70 -9.21 14.94 -16.55
C VAL A 70 -7.77 14.88 -16.09
N SER A 71 -6.80 15.06 -16.99
CA SER A 71 -5.37 14.88 -16.66
C SER A 71 -4.46 15.95 -17.26
N GLY A 72 -5.03 17.10 -17.63
CA GLY A 72 -4.31 18.24 -18.19
C GLY A 72 -3.57 17.92 -19.49
N GLN A 73 -4.13 17.03 -20.31
CA GLN A 73 -3.55 16.67 -21.63
C GLN A 73 -4.14 17.50 -22.77
N TYR A 74 -5.24 18.22 -22.53
CA TYR A 74 -5.82 19.17 -23.47
C TYR A 74 -5.59 20.57 -22.93
N GLU A 75 -5.07 21.47 -23.76
CA GLU A 75 -4.82 22.87 -23.39
C GLU A 75 -6.10 23.65 -23.06
N ASP A 76 -7.26 23.13 -23.43
CA ASP A 76 -8.57 23.76 -23.38
C ASP A 76 -9.43 23.41 -22.15
N ASP A 77 -8.94 22.50 -21.29
CA ASP A 77 -9.65 22.06 -20.08
C ASP A 77 -9.68 23.18 -19.02
N VAL A 78 -10.86 23.46 -18.46
CA VAL A 78 -11.03 24.37 -17.32
C VAL A 78 -11.62 23.60 -16.15
N ASP A 79 -10.95 23.63 -15.00
CA ASP A 79 -11.33 22.86 -13.83
C ASP A 79 -11.54 23.76 -12.59
N ASN A 80 -12.81 23.99 -12.25
CA ASN A 80 -13.24 24.72 -11.06
C ASN A 80 -13.78 23.77 -9.98
N ALA A 81 -13.26 22.54 -9.91
CA ALA A 81 -13.63 21.48 -8.96
C ALA A 81 -15.09 21.01 -9.10
N GLU A 82 -16.05 21.77 -8.57
CA GLU A 82 -17.49 21.45 -8.63
C GLU A 82 -18.07 21.61 -10.06
N GLU A 83 -17.39 22.39 -10.89
CA GLU A 83 -17.75 22.60 -12.29
C GLU A 83 -16.52 22.50 -13.18
N ILE A 84 -16.62 21.71 -14.25
CA ILE A 84 -15.54 21.49 -15.20
C ILE A 84 -16.01 21.79 -16.61
N VAL A 85 -15.14 22.37 -17.42
CA VAL A 85 -15.27 22.43 -18.86
C VAL A 85 -14.26 21.45 -19.44
N TYR A 86 -14.77 20.31 -19.91
CA TYR A 86 -13.97 19.22 -20.43
C TYR A 86 -13.92 19.26 -21.95
N THR A 87 -12.71 19.11 -22.51
CA THR A 87 -12.50 19.07 -23.95
C THR A 87 -12.77 17.67 -24.50
N GLY A 88 -13.52 17.61 -25.59
CA GLY A 88 -13.85 16.37 -26.30
C GLY A 88 -12.60 15.66 -26.84
N GLN A 89 -12.79 14.41 -27.28
CA GLN A 89 -11.71 13.63 -27.87
C GLN A 89 -11.57 13.87 -29.39
N GLY A 90 -10.33 13.72 -29.88
CA GLY A 90 -10.00 13.63 -31.30
C GLY A 90 -9.14 14.79 -31.79
N GLY A 91 -8.35 14.55 -32.83
CA GLY A 91 -7.48 15.57 -33.42
C GLY A 91 -6.32 16.03 -32.55
N ASN A 92 -5.99 15.32 -31.46
CA ASN A 92 -4.88 15.65 -30.57
C ASN A 92 -3.62 14.85 -30.94
N ASP A 93 -2.47 15.50 -30.98
CA ASP A 93 -1.17 14.85 -31.14
C ASP A 93 -0.65 14.27 -29.80
N LEU A 94 -1.24 13.16 -29.38
CA LEU A 94 -0.93 12.52 -28.09
C LEU A 94 0.54 12.06 -27.94
N LEU A 95 1.27 11.88 -29.04
CA LEU A 95 2.64 11.36 -29.04
C LEU A 95 3.70 12.44 -29.29
N GLY A 96 3.34 13.58 -29.88
CA GLY A 96 4.23 14.71 -30.08
C GLY A 96 3.96 15.82 -29.07
N ASN A 97 3.53 16.98 -29.56
CA ASN A 97 3.46 18.20 -28.75
C ASN A 97 2.18 18.33 -27.91
N LYS A 98 1.27 17.35 -27.99
CA LYS A 98 -0.03 17.30 -27.28
C LYS A 98 -1.02 18.39 -27.66
N GLN A 99 -0.78 19.10 -28.77
CA GLN A 99 -1.69 20.12 -29.28
C GLN A 99 -2.72 19.52 -30.22
N GLN A 100 -3.80 20.29 -30.45
CA GLN A 100 -4.71 19.97 -31.53
C GLN A 100 -4.07 20.16 -32.91
N ILE A 101 -4.22 19.15 -33.77
CA ILE A 101 -3.73 19.11 -35.16
C ILE A 101 -4.86 18.93 -36.17
N ALA A 102 -6.10 18.71 -35.72
CA ALA A 102 -7.26 18.59 -36.59
C ALA A 102 -8.57 18.92 -35.85
N ASP A 103 -9.59 19.28 -36.63
CA ASP A 103 -10.95 19.51 -36.14
C ASP A 103 -11.54 18.23 -35.51
N GLN A 104 -12.17 18.40 -34.35
CA GLN A 104 -12.92 17.35 -33.69
C GLN A 104 -14.22 17.03 -34.44
N VAL A 105 -14.71 15.80 -34.25
CA VAL A 105 -15.95 15.33 -34.86
C VAL A 105 -16.90 14.83 -33.78
N MET A 106 -18.20 15.10 -33.93
CA MET A 106 -19.26 14.67 -33.01
C MET A 106 -19.54 13.16 -33.14
N LYS A 107 -18.60 12.33 -32.69
CA LYS A 107 -18.65 10.86 -32.72
C LYS A 107 -17.99 10.27 -31.48
N ARG A 108 -18.17 8.97 -31.24
CA ARG A 108 -17.54 8.24 -30.11
C ARG A 108 -17.83 8.94 -28.77
N GLY A 109 -16.82 9.21 -27.95
CA GLY A 109 -16.97 9.86 -26.65
C GLY A 109 -17.63 11.25 -26.71
N ASN A 110 -17.46 11.99 -27.80
CA ASN A 110 -18.10 13.31 -27.96
C ASN A 110 -19.63 13.16 -28.08
N LEU A 111 -20.06 12.24 -28.95
CA LEU A 111 -21.48 11.91 -29.09
C LEU A 111 -22.02 11.28 -27.79
N ALA A 112 -21.19 10.49 -27.11
CA ALA A 112 -21.54 9.87 -25.85
C ALA A 112 -21.87 10.92 -24.77
N LEU A 113 -20.98 11.90 -24.55
CA LEU A 113 -21.19 12.99 -23.60
C LEU A 113 -22.39 13.88 -23.97
N LYS A 114 -22.63 14.12 -25.27
CA LYS A 114 -23.85 14.79 -25.73
C LYS A 114 -25.09 13.99 -25.31
N ASN A 115 -25.10 12.68 -25.54
CA ASN A 115 -26.24 11.84 -25.19
C ASN A 115 -26.42 11.70 -23.66
N ASN A 116 -25.36 11.83 -22.85
CA ASN A 116 -25.50 11.97 -21.40
C ASN A 116 -26.29 13.23 -21.03
N MET A 117 -25.99 14.36 -21.66
CA MET A 117 -26.72 15.62 -21.45
C MET A 117 -28.20 15.46 -21.84
N ASP A 118 -28.47 14.93 -23.03
CA ASP A 118 -29.84 14.75 -23.55
C ASP A 118 -30.71 13.87 -22.61
N GLN A 119 -30.08 12.97 -21.85
CA GLN A 119 -30.77 11.96 -21.03
C GLN A 119 -30.57 12.11 -19.52
N GLY A 120 -29.78 13.09 -19.06
CA GLY A 120 -29.45 13.28 -17.64
C GLY A 120 -28.62 12.16 -17.01
N ILE A 121 -27.85 11.39 -17.80
CA ILE A 121 -27.04 10.28 -17.29
C ILE A 121 -25.76 10.83 -16.65
N PRO A 122 -25.47 10.52 -15.37
CA PRO A 122 -24.27 11.00 -14.71
C PRO A 122 -23.00 10.30 -15.23
N VAL A 123 -21.88 11.01 -15.09
CA VAL A 123 -20.54 10.58 -15.52
C VAL A 123 -19.62 10.61 -14.29
N ARG A 124 -18.88 9.53 -14.05
CA ARG A 124 -17.78 9.52 -13.07
C ARG A 124 -16.64 10.42 -13.55
N VAL A 125 -16.09 11.25 -12.69
CA VAL A 125 -14.94 12.09 -13.01
C VAL A 125 -13.74 11.64 -12.20
N VAL A 126 -12.62 11.43 -12.90
CA VAL A 126 -11.32 11.13 -12.29
C VAL A 126 -10.34 12.24 -12.65
N ARG A 127 -9.64 12.78 -11.65
CA ARG A 127 -8.60 13.79 -11.85
C ARG A 127 -7.22 13.19 -11.69
N GLY A 128 -6.37 13.37 -12.69
CA GLY A 128 -4.94 13.04 -12.63
C GLY A 128 -4.15 14.20 -12.02
N HIS A 129 -3.37 13.90 -11.00
CA HIS A 129 -2.47 14.84 -10.33
C HIS A 129 -1.03 14.36 -10.51
N ASP A 130 -0.11 15.29 -10.76
CA ASP A 130 1.31 14.98 -10.71
C ASP A 130 1.72 14.79 -9.25
N CYS A 131 2.39 13.67 -8.96
CA CYS A 131 2.86 13.32 -7.63
C CYS A 131 4.29 12.81 -7.74
N VAL A 132 5.25 13.67 -7.42
CA VAL A 132 6.70 13.37 -7.52
C VAL A 132 7.08 12.15 -6.70
N ASN A 133 6.36 11.90 -5.59
CA ASN A 133 6.61 10.79 -4.68
C ASN A 133 5.87 9.50 -5.06
N SER A 134 5.01 9.52 -6.08
CA SER A 134 4.36 8.31 -6.61
C SER A 134 5.31 7.58 -7.56
N TYR A 135 5.26 6.25 -7.57
CA TYR A 135 6.08 5.41 -8.47
C TYR A 135 5.75 5.58 -9.96
N THR A 136 4.61 6.18 -10.31
CA THR A 136 4.23 6.55 -11.68
C THR A 136 4.35 8.04 -11.95
N SER A 137 4.85 8.80 -10.98
CA SER A 137 4.82 10.27 -10.96
C SER A 137 3.42 10.89 -11.05
N LYS A 138 2.35 10.07 -10.99
CA LYS A 138 0.96 10.52 -11.03
C LYS A 138 0.10 9.76 -10.02
N VAL A 139 -1.02 10.36 -9.66
CA VAL A 139 -2.12 9.73 -8.92
C VAL A 139 -3.44 10.20 -9.52
N TYR A 140 -4.44 9.34 -9.55
CA TYR A 140 -5.74 9.58 -10.16
C TYR A 140 -6.82 9.47 -9.09
N THR A 141 -7.46 10.57 -8.75
CA THR A 141 -8.48 10.63 -7.70
C THR A 141 -9.88 10.52 -8.31
N TYR A 142 -10.72 9.62 -7.81
CA TYR A 142 -12.14 9.58 -8.17
C TYR A 142 -12.92 10.67 -7.43
N ASP A 143 -13.42 11.66 -8.15
CA ASP A 143 -14.03 12.87 -7.56
C ASP A 143 -15.57 12.85 -7.56
N GLY A 144 -16.15 11.69 -7.87
CA GLY A 144 -17.58 11.47 -7.85
C GLY A 144 -18.28 11.64 -9.19
N LEU A 145 -19.59 11.76 -9.12
CA LEU A 145 -20.51 11.85 -10.24
C LEU A 145 -20.82 13.30 -10.61
N TYR A 146 -20.82 13.56 -11.91
CA TYR A 146 -21.13 14.85 -12.51
C TYR A 146 -22.21 14.67 -13.57
N LYS A 147 -23.06 15.68 -13.74
CA LYS A 147 -23.99 15.78 -14.87
C LYS A 147 -23.41 16.67 -15.96
N VAL A 148 -23.64 16.32 -17.22
CA VAL A 148 -23.32 17.19 -18.35
C VAL A 148 -24.47 18.20 -18.47
N ASN A 149 -24.21 19.48 -18.20
CA ASN A 149 -25.22 20.53 -18.24
C ASN A 149 -25.37 21.14 -19.63
N ASN A 150 -24.25 21.29 -20.35
CA ASN A 150 -24.22 21.91 -21.66
C ASN A 150 -23.02 21.41 -22.47
N TYR A 151 -23.09 21.55 -23.80
CA TYR A 151 -21.93 21.41 -24.69
C TYR A 151 -21.98 22.42 -25.83
N TRP A 152 -20.83 22.79 -26.38
CA TRP A 152 -20.72 23.65 -27.57
C TRP A 152 -19.48 23.27 -28.38
N ALA A 153 -19.42 23.78 -29.61
CA ALA A 153 -18.23 23.72 -30.44
C ALA A 153 -17.61 25.12 -30.52
N GLU A 154 -16.30 25.22 -30.42
CA GLU A 154 -15.57 26.47 -30.62
C GLU A 154 -14.21 26.21 -31.26
N LYS A 155 -13.52 27.27 -31.66
CA LYS A 155 -12.13 27.17 -32.08
C LYS A 155 -11.26 27.15 -30.83
N GLY A 156 -10.58 26.02 -30.61
CA GLY A 156 -9.61 25.85 -29.52
C GLY A 156 -8.36 26.70 -29.75
N VAL A 157 -7.42 26.66 -28.81
CA VAL A 157 -6.22 27.52 -28.81
C VAL A 157 -5.39 27.35 -30.09
N ALA A 158 -5.30 26.13 -30.63
CA ALA A 158 -4.59 25.83 -31.87
C ALA A 158 -5.38 26.15 -33.16
N GLY A 159 -6.56 26.78 -33.07
CA GLY A 159 -7.38 27.17 -34.22
C GLY A 159 -8.23 26.07 -34.85
N PHE A 160 -8.22 24.86 -34.27
CA PHE A 160 -9.08 23.76 -34.68
C PHE A 160 -10.39 23.74 -33.90
N THR A 161 -11.45 23.20 -34.51
CA THR A 161 -12.74 23.02 -33.86
C THR A 161 -12.60 21.99 -32.74
N VAL A 162 -12.97 22.36 -31.51
CA VAL A 162 -13.03 21.48 -30.34
C VAL A 162 -14.44 21.49 -29.75
N PHE A 163 -14.89 20.35 -29.22
CA PHE A 163 -16.13 20.29 -28.45
C PHE A 163 -15.82 20.48 -26.97
N LYS A 164 -16.56 21.36 -26.30
CA LYS A 164 -16.45 21.58 -24.86
C LYS A 164 -17.73 21.14 -24.17
N TYR A 165 -17.57 20.48 -23.02
CA TYR A 165 -18.65 19.94 -22.21
C TYR A 165 -18.58 20.56 -20.82
N ARG A 166 -19.63 21.26 -20.41
CA ARG A 166 -19.73 21.82 -19.06
C ARG A 166 -20.39 20.79 -18.15
N LEU A 167 -19.62 20.21 -17.25
CA LEU A 167 -20.11 19.26 -16.26
C LEU A 167 -20.19 19.91 -14.88
N LYS A 168 -21.24 19.56 -14.13
CA LYS A 168 -21.44 20.01 -12.75
C LYS A 168 -21.60 18.82 -11.83
N ARG A 169 -20.90 18.83 -10.71
CA ARG A 169 -20.94 17.77 -9.71
C ARG A 169 -22.35 17.61 -9.15
N LEU A 170 -22.76 16.37 -8.90
CA LEU A 170 -24.03 16.09 -8.24
C LEU A 170 -23.94 16.40 -6.73
N PRO A 171 -25.00 16.96 -6.13
CA PRO A 171 -25.06 17.20 -4.69
C PRO A 171 -25.17 15.89 -3.91
N GLY A 172 -24.89 15.94 -2.59
CA GLY A 172 -25.06 14.79 -1.69
C GLY A 172 -23.92 13.77 -1.71
N GLN A 173 -22.79 14.11 -2.30
CA GLN A 173 -21.56 13.30 -2.29
C GLN A 173 -20.54 13.90 -1.31
N ASP A 174 -19.60 13.08 -0.83
CA ASP A 174 -18.51 13.55 0.03
C ASP A 174 -17.79 14.76 -0.58
N SER A 175 -17.29 15.65 0.28
CA SER A 175 -16.55 16.83 -0.16
C SER A 175 -15.30 16.43 -0.95
N LEU A 176 -15.01 17.17 -2.03
CA LEU A 176 -13.78 16.97 -2.79
C LEU A 176 -12.56 17.15 -1.87
N ARG A 177 -11.70 16.12 -1.82
CA ARG A 177 -10.42 16.20 -1.08
C ARG A 177 -9.44 17.16 -1.76
N SER A 178 -9.56 17.32 -3.07
CA SER A 178 -8.78 18.20 -3.95
C SER A 178 -9.64 19.39 -4.40
N LYS A 179 -9.34 20.59 -3.91
CA LYS A 179 -10.09 21.81 -4.27
C LYS A 179 -9.69 22.42 -5.64
N GLN A 180 -8.62 21.93 -6.27
CA GLN A 180 -8.12 22.37 -7.58
C GLN A 180 -7.07 21.39 -8.10
N VAL A 181 -6.89 21.31 -9.43
CA VAL A 181 -5.64 20.81 -10.02
C VAL A 181 -4.58 21.87 -9.76
N ASN A 182 -3.76 21.67 -8.73
CA ASN A 182 -2.59 22.51 -8.51
C ASN A 182 -1.56 22.23 -9.61
N PHE A 183 -1.60 23.02 -10.68
CA PHE A 183 -0.41 23.24 -11.49
C PHE A 183 0.57 24.12 -10.71
N VAL A 184 1.86 23.86 -10.93
CA VAL A 184 3.03 24.65 -10.46
C VAL A 184 3.69 24.18 -9.17
N ARG A 185 4.86 23.54 -9.38
CA ARG A 185 6.15 23.82 -8.74
C ARG A 185 6.06 24.66 -7.44
N ALA A 186 6.01 23.97 -6.32
CA ALA A 186 6.65 24.46 -5.09
C ALA A 186 7.74 23.46 -4.70
N ARG A 187 8.91 23.56 -5.36
CA ARG A 187 10.16 23.24 -4.66
C ARG A 187 10.43 24.38 -3.70
N GLY A 188 10.90 24.02 -2.51
CA GLY A 188 11.56 24.96 -1.62
C GLY A 188 10.87 25.03 -0.27
N SER A 189 11.40 24.24 0.65
CA SER A 189 11.54 24.56 2.08
C SER A 189 10.45 25.47 2.63
N LYS A 190 9.30 24.90 3.00
CA LYS A 190 8.56 25.50 4.11
C LYS A 190 9.37 25.16 5.35
N VAL A 191 10.10 26.17 5.80
CA VAL A 191 10.39 26.49 7.20
C VAL A 191 9.61 25.55 8.12
N HIS A 192 10.30 24.84 9.02
CA HIS A 192 9.68 24.14 10.15
C HIS A 192 8.79 25.12 10.92
N ALA A 193 7.55 25.33 10.47
CA ALA A 193 6.46 25.64 11.35
C ALA A 193 6.42 24.46 12.30
N GLU A 194 6.58 24.73 13.59
CA GLU A 194 6.59 23.71 14.64
C GLU A 194 5.47 22.71 14.35
N LEU A 195 5.83 21.42 14.18
CA LEU A 195 4.85 20.37 13.96
C LEU A 195 3.80 20.49 15.07
N PRO A 196 2.51 20.73 14.75
CA PRO A 196 1.50 20.92 15.79
C PRO A 196 1.48 19.73 16.75
N GLY A 197 1.62 20.01 18.05
CA GLY A 197 1.69 18.98 19.08
C GLY A 197 3.02 18.23 19.15
N LEU A 198 4.12 18.74 18.60
CA LEU A 198 5.43 18.10 18.72
C LEU A 198 5.82 17.89 20.19
N VAL A 199 6.04 16.63 20.58
CA VAL A 199 6.47 16.25 21.94
C VAL A 199 7.87 15.64 21.95
N CYS A 200 8.34 15.09 20.82
CA CYS A 200 9.73 14.66 20.64
C CYS A 200 10.19 14.93 19.22
N LYS A 201 11.38 15.54 19.05
CA LYS A 201 11.95 15.81 17.72
C LYS A 201 12.42 14.56 16.99
N ASP A 202 12.95 13.60 17.75
CA ASP A 202 13.49 12.37 17.21
C ASP A 202 13.51 11.26 18.27
N ILE A 203 12.63 10.27 18.14
CA ILE A 203 12.54 9.15 19.09
C ILE A 203 13.68 8.13 18.92
N CYS A 204 14.42 8.18 17.79
CA CYS A 204 15.50 7.25 17.54
C CYS A 204 16.87 7.76 18.02
N TYR A 205 16.94 9.00 18.51
CA TYR A 205 18.16 9.63 19.00
C TYR A 205 19.34 9.51 18.01
N GLY A 206 19.06 9.67 16.72
CA GLY A 206 20.04 9.57 15.63
C GLY A 206 20.50 8.16 15.27
N GLN A 207 19.89 7.10 15.80
CA GLN A 207 20.23 5.71 15.43
C GLN A 207 19.70 5.29 14.05
N GLU A 208 18.67 5.98 13.54
CA GLU A 208 18.20 5.82 12.17
C GLU A 208 18.77 6.92 11.28
N ASN A 209 18.88 6.63 9.98
CA ASN A 209 19.33 7.63 9.00
C ASN A 209 18.31 8.78 8.78
N ILE A 210 17.06 8.60 9.21
CA ILE A 210 15.98 9.58 9.10
C ILE A 210 15.37 9.74 10.49
N CYS A 211 15.25 10.98 10.97
CA CYS A 211 14.63 11.27 12.27
C CYS A 211 13.14 10.87 12.28
N ILE A 212 12.67 10.40 13.43
CA ILE A 212 11.27 10.01 13.65
C ILE A 212 10.67 10.93 14.71
N PRO A 213 9.97 12.01 14.33
CA PRO A 213 9.31 12.89 15.30
C PRO A 213 8.10 12.20 15.95
N ALA A 214 7.77 12.65 17.16
CA ALA A 214 6.54 12.26 17.86
C ALA A 214 5.62 13.46 18.11
N THR A 215 4.34 13.34 17.75
CA THR A 215 3.32 14.39 17.94
C THR A 215 2.15 13.92 18.81
N ASN A 216 1.67 14.79 19.70
CA ASN A 216 0.53 14.58 20.57
C ASN A 216 -0.36 15.82 20.57
N VAL A 217 -1.49 15.72 19.89
CA VAL A 217 -2.53 16.76 19.83
C VAL A 217 -3.79 16.37 20.62
N ILE A 218 -3.78 15.19 21.24
CA ILE A 218 -4.94 14.57 21.88
C ILE A 218 -4.90 14.81 23.40
N ASP A 219 -3.77 14.48 24.03
CA ASP A 219 -3.65 14.52 25.49
C ASP A 219 -3.41 15.94 26.02
N LYS A 220 -3.82 16.19 27.26
CA LYS A 220 -3.58 17.43 28.01
C LYS A 220 -3.11 17.10 29.43
N PRO A 221 -1.83 17.29 29.78
CA PRO A 221 -0.75 17.83 28.95
C PRO A 221 -0.30 16.84 27.86
N PRO A 222 0.24 17.32 26.72
CA PRO A 222 0.82 16.46 25.71
C PRO A 222 2.15 15.89 26.21
N VAL A 223 2.23 14.56 26.37
CA VAL A 223 3.44 13.86 26.83
C VAL A 223 4.03 13.05 25.68
N ALA A 224 5.36 12.94 25.64
CA ALA A 224 6.09 12.12 24.68
C ALA A 224 5.97 10.62 25.00
N PRO A 225 6.23 9.70 24.05
CA PRO A 225 6.38 8.29 24.37
C PRO A 225 7.56 8.08 25.34
N GLU A 226 7.31 7.39 26.45
CA GLU A 226 8.32 7.11 27.48
C GLU A 226 8.68 5.61 27.54
N GLY A 227 9.77 5.28 28.24
CA GLY A 227 10.13 3.90 28.58
C GLY A 227 10.84 3.08 27.49
N LEU A 228 10.91 3.57 26.24
CA LEU A 228 11.64 2.90 25.15
C LEU A 228 13.10 3.36 25.08
N LYS A 229 14.03 2.40 25.16
CA LYS A 229 15.39 2.58 24.68
C LYS A 229 15.48 2.16 23.22
N TYR A 230 15.62 3.14 22.33
CA TYR A 230 15.67 2.86 20.89
C TYR A 230 16.89 2.01 20.54
N ILE A 231 16.70 1.00 19.69
CA ILE A 231 17.76 0.17 19.09
C ILE A 231 17.43 -0.10 17.61
N ASN A 232 18.44 -0.25 16.76
CA ASN A 232 18.27 -0.50 15.31
C ASN A 232 18.71 -1.91 14.87
N SER A 233 19.07 -2.78 15.82
CA SER A 233 19.45 -4.18 15.61
C SER A 233 18.97 -5.04 16.77
N ILE A 234 18.62 -6.31 16.48
CA ILE A 234 18.21 -7.28 17.50
C ILE A 234 19.29 -7.44 18.57
N ILE A 235 18.87 -7.42 19.84
CA ILE A 235 19.69 -7.88 20.98
C ILE A 235 19.34 -9.34 21.21
N VAL A 236 20.34 -10.21 21.25
CA VAL A 236 20.15 -11.65 21.51
C VAL A 236 20.39 -11.93 22.99
N GLU A 237 19.45 -12.57 23.66
CA GLU A 237 19.67 -13.03 25.04
C GLU A 237 20.72 -14.14 25.13
N LYS A 238 21.33 -14.26 26.31
CA LYS A 238 22.53 -15.10 26.51
C LYS A 238 22.29 -16.59 26.28
N ASP A 239 21.07 -17.05 26.47
CA ASP A 239 20.62 -18.43 26.41
C ASP A 239 20.06 -18.81 25.02
N VAL A 240 20.01 -17.85 24.09
CA VAL A 240 19.59 -18.05 22.70
C VAL A 240 20.81 -18.28 21.80
N ASN A 241 20.86 -19.46 21.17
CA ASN A 241 21.95 -19.83 20.27
C ASN A 241 21.64 -19.44 18.82
N ILE A 242 22.43 -18.53 18.25
CA ILE A 242 22.31 -18.17 16.83
C ILE A 242 23.06 -19.17 15.95
N PRO A 243 22.43 -19.74 14.91
CA PRO A 243 23.09 -20.65 13.99
C PRO A 243 24.26 -19.97 13.24
N PRO A 244 25.25 -20.74 12.76
CA PRO A 244 26.33 -20.19 11.94
C PRO A 244 25.79 -19.60 10.63
N ASN A 245 26.56 -18.67 10.06
CA ASN A 245 26.21 -18.03 8.80
C ASN A 245 26.03 -19.06 7.67
N ALA A 246 24.92 -18.95 6.92
CA ALA A 246 24.65 -19.72 5.72
C ALA A 246 25.76 -19.53 4.67
N SER A 247 25.88 -20.50 3.74
CA SER A 247 26.95 -20.51 2.73
C SER A 247 26.93 -19.31 1.77
N GLY A 248 25.75 -18.78 1.46
CA GLY A 248 25.56 -17.66 0.55
C GLY A 248 25.81 -18.00 -0.93
N CYS A 249 25.70 -16.97 -1.78
CA CYS A 249 25.95 -17.09 -3.23
C CYS A 249 27.35 -16.60 -3.63
N ARG A 250 27.85 -17.10 -4.76
CA ARG A 250 29.15 -16.69 -5.33
C ARG A 250 29.05 -15.56 -6.36
N CYS A 251 27.88 -14.91 -6.48
CA CYS A 251 27.69 -13.76 -7.37
C CYS A 251 28.63 -12.61 -6.98
N LYS A 252 29.01 -11.75 -7.93
CA LYS A 252 29.82 -10.54 -7.68
C LYS A 252 29.00 -9.29 -7.92
N GLY A 253 29.14 -8.28 -7.07
CA GLY A 253 28.38 -7.03 -7.20
C GLY A 253 26.90 -7.25 -6.85
N ASN A 254 26.04 -7.46 -7.85
CA ASN A 254 24.60 -7.67 -7.65
C ASN A 254 24.17 -9.04 -8.17
N CYS A 255 23.25 -9.69 -7.47
CA CYS A 255 22.59 -10.89 -7.97
C CYS A 255 21.54 -10.49 -9.02
N THR A 256 21.74 -10.87 -10.27
CA THR A 256 20.86 -10.50 -11.40
C THR A 256 20.42 -11.69 -12.25
N ASN A 257 21.18 -12.79 -12.25
CA ASN A 257 20.82 -14.01 -12.95
C ASN A 257 20.31 -15.05 -11.93
N PRO A 258 19.01 -15.37 -11.92
CA PRO A 258 18.45 -16.30 -10.95
C PRO A 258 18.91 -17.75 -11.19
N LEU A 259 19.27 -18.11 -12.42
CA LEU A 259 19.75 -19.46 -12.77
C LEU A 259 21.13 -19.77 -12.15
N THR A 260 21.94 -18.76 -11.88
CA THR A 260 23.30 -18.94 -11.32
C THR A 260 23.41 -18.54 -9.85
N CYS A 261 22.42 -17.82 -9.31
CA CYS A 261 22.41 -17.38 -7.93
C CYS A 261 21.78 -18.44 -7.02
N SER A 262 22.57 -19.04 -6.11
CA SER A 262 22.05 -20.00 -5.13
C SER A 262 20.94 -19.39 -4.25
N CYS A 263 21.02 -18.10 -3.91
CA CYS A 263 19.96 -17.43 -3.14
C CYS A 263 18.64 -17.29 -3.92
N ALA A 264 18.68 -17.15 -5.25
CA ALA A 264 17.44 -17.15 -6.06
C ALA A 264 16.83 -18.55 -6.11
N GLN A 265 17.66 -19.59 -6.19
CA GLN A 265 17.19 -20.99 -6.13
C GLN A 265 16.46 -21.29 -4.82
N LEU A 266 16.93 -20.76 -3.69
CA LEU A 266 16.21 -20.86 -2.40
C LEU A 266 14.81 -20.24 -2.43
N ASN A 267 14.56 -19.25 -3.29
CA ASN A 267 13.27 -18.58 -3.41
C ASN A 267 12.34 -19.21 -4.46
N GLY A 268 12.63 -20.42 -4.93
CA GLY A 268 11.85 -21.10 -5.97
C GLY A 268 12.35 -20.85 -7.39
N GLY A 269 13.62 -20.46 -7.55
CA GLY A 269 14.25 -20.30 -8.86
C GLY A 269 14.19 -18.89 -9.45
N ASP A 270 13.67 -17.90 -8.72
CA ASP A 270 13.71 -16.48 -9.10
C ASP A 270 13.91 -15.56 -7.87
N PHE A 271 14.22 -14.28 -8.10
CA PHE A 271 14.37 -13.31 -7.03
C PHE A 271 13.01 -12.87 -6.46
N PRO A 272 12.87 -12.78 -5.14
CA PRO A 272 11.62 -12.35 -4.50
C PRO A 272 11.37 -10.84 -4.63
N TYR A 273 12.41 -10.07 -5.00
CA TYR A 273 12.37 -8.61 -5.10
C TYR A 273 12.60 -8.11 -6.53
N VAL A 274 11.85 -7.09 -6.93
CA VAL A 274 12.15 -6.27 -8.11
C VAL A 274 12.99 -5.04 -7.73
N SER A 275 13.91 -4.61 -8.60
CA SER A 275 14.84 -3.49 -8.35
C SER A 275 14.19 -2.10 -8.44
N LYS A 276 12.87 -2.01 -8.50
CA LYS A 276 12.11 -0.77 -8.62
C LYS A 276 11.96 -0.08 -7.26
N ASP A 277 11.97 1.26 -7.24
CA ASP A 277 11.71 2.08 -6.04
C ASP A 277 12.62 1.72 -4.84
N GLY A 278 13.87 1.29 -5.11
CA GLY A 278 14.83 0.89 -4.09
C GLY A 278 14.68 -0.55 -3.58
N GLY A 279 13.82 -1.37 -4.22
CA GLY A 279 13.56 -2.76 -3.90
C GLY A 279 12.13 -2.97 -3.41
N ARG A 280 11.35 -3.78 -4.12
CA ARG A 280 9.96 -4.13 -3.77
C ARG A 280 9.74 -5.64 -3.82
N LEU A 281 9.11 -6.19 -2.79
CA LEU A 281 8.67 -7.57 -2.73
C LEU A 281 7.57 -7.78 -3.77
N ILE A 282 7.71 -8.79 -4.62
CA ILE A 282 6.77 -9.05 -5.72
C ILE A 282 5.43 -9.54 -5.18
N GLU A 283 5.48 -10.46 -4.23
CA GLU A 283 4.34 -11.08 -3.56
C GLU A 283 4.76 -11.59 -2.18
N ALA A 284 3.78 -11.73 -1.28
CA ALA A 284 4.03 -12.35 0.01
C ALA A 284 4.43 -13.82 -0.17
N LYS A 285 5.49 -14.25 0.52
CA LYS A 285 5.96 -15.64 0.52
C LYS A 285 5.84 -16.26 1.92
N ALA A 286 5.86 -17.59 1.97
CA ALA A 286 6.09 -18.36 3.18
C ALA A 286 7.33 -17.85 3.94
N VAL A 287 8.46 -17.80 3.24
CA VAL A 287 9.70 -17.21 3.71
C VAL A 287 10.47 -16.63 2.52
N VAL A 288 11.18 -15.53 2.75
CA VAL A 288 12.06 -14.90 1.75
C VAL A 288 13.52 -15.16 2.10
N PHE A 289 14.30 -15.65 1.15
CA PHE A 289 15.74 -15.85 1.32
C PHE A 289 16.53 -14.69 0.71
N GLU A 290 16.99 -13.78 1.55
CA GLU A 290 17.92 -12.73 1.16
C GLU A 290 19.37 -13.23 1.11
N CYS A 291 20.22 -12.51 0.38
CA CYS A 291 21.65 -12.70 0.44
C CYS A 291 22.18 -12.34 1.84
N GLY A 292 23.01 -13.22 2.40
CA GLY A 292 23.59 -13.09 3.74
C GLY A 292 25.04 -12.60 3.78
N PRO A 293 25.70 -12.67 4.95
CA PRO A 293 27.08 -12.20 5.14
C PRO A 293 28.12 -12.89 4.24
N ASN A 294 27.93 -14.19 3.95
CA ASN A 294 28.87 -14.97 3.13
C ASN A 294 28.62 -14.86 1.60
N CYS A 295 27.62 -14.09 1.16
CA CYS A 295 27.40 -13.86 -0.26
C CYS A 295 28.47 -12.93 -0.86
N GLY A 296 28.96 -13.23 -2.06
CA GLY A 296 29.90 -12.37 -2.79
C GLY A 296 29.28 -11.07 -3.37
N CYS A 297 27.96 -10.89 -3.25
CA CYS A 297 27.26 -9.70 -3.69
C CYS A 297 27.25 -8.61 -2.60
N GLY A 298 27.36 -7.36 -3.03
CA GLY A 298 27.44 -6.18 -2.15
C GLY A 298 26.10 -5.73 -1.58
N PRO A 299 26.11 -4.67 -0.75
CA PRO A 299 24.92 -4.16 -0.06
C PRO A 299 23.86 -3.58 -1.01
N GLY A 300 24.26 -3.15 -2.21
CA GLY A 300 23.36 -2.70 -3.28
C GLY A 300 22.58 -3.81 -3.98
N CYS A 301 22.81 -5.09 -3.63
CA CYS A 301 22.11 -6.23 -4.23
C CYS A 301 20.61 -6.18 -3.94
N VAL A 302 19.76 -6.32 -4.97
CA VAL A 302 18.29 -6.28 -4.80
C VAL A 302 17.79 -7.37 -3.86
N ASN A 303 18.49 -8.51 -3.78
CA ASN A 303 18.19 -9.57 -2.82
C ASN A 303 18.73 -9.30 -1.40
N ARG A 304 18.88 -8.01 -1.03
CA ARG A 304 19.16 -7.51 0.33
C ARG A 304 18.22 -6.34 0.66
N THR A 305 17.01 -6.35 0.10
CA THR A 305 16.12 -5.18 0.07
C THR A 305 15.74 -4.69 1.48
N SER A 306 15.47 -5.61 2.41
CA SER A 306 15.11 -5.29 3.80
C SER A 306 16.31 -4.90 4.67
N GLN A 307 17.53 -5.29 4.28
CA GLN A 307 18.77 -4.97 5.02
C GLN A 307 19.22 -3.50 4.87
N ARG A 308 18.55 -2.72 4.01
CA ARG A 308 18.95 -1.35 3.67
C ARG A 308 18.44 -0.29 4.67
N GLY A 309 17.82 -0.73 5.77
CA GLY A 309 17.24 0.15 6.77
C GLY A 309 15.99 0.90 6.29
N MET A 310 15.50 1.80 7.13
CA MET A 310 14.32 2.61 6.88
C MET A 310 14.52 3.59 5.71
N LYS A 311 13.54 3.68 4.81
CA LYS A 311 13.56 4.56 3.62
C LYS A 311 12.54 5.69 3.65
N HIS A 312 11.54 5.59 4.50
CA HIS A 312 10.40 6.50 4.53
C HIS A 312 10.47 7.40 5.78
N ARG A 313 10.03 8.65 5.65
CA ARG A 313 9.91 9.58 6.78
C ARG A 313 8.69 9.20 7.61
N LEU A 314 8.93 8.51 8.72
CA LEU A 314 7.89 8.09 9.66
C LEU A 314 7.67 9.14 10.74
N GLU A 315 6.46 9.17 11.28
CA GLU A 315 6.05 9.98 12.42
C GLU A 315 5.27 9.08 13.39
N VAL A 316 5.62 9.17 14.67
CA VAL A 316 4.81 8.59 15.75
C VAL A 316 3.78 9.64 16.17
N PHE A 317 2.51 9.27 16.26
CA PHE A 317 1.45 10.22 16.62
C PHE A 317 0.48 9.63 17.64
N ARG A 318 -0.05 10.47 18.53
CA ARG A 318 -1.07 10.06 19.49
C ARG A 318 -2.42 9.88 18.78
N THR A 319 -3.00 8.70 18.91
CA THR A 319 -4.34 8.36 18.42
C THR A 319 -5.39 8.63 19.49
N ASP A 320 -6.67 8.67 19.11
CA ASP A 320 -7.77 8.90 20.05
C ASP A 320 -7.97 7.75 21.05
N TYR A 321 -7.82 6.49 20.60
CA TYR A 321 -8.23 5.30 21.38
C TYR A 321 -7.21 4.16 21.42
N LYS A 322 -6.16 4.18 20.61
CA LYS A 322 -5.18 3.08 20.47
C LYS A 322 -3.81 3.42 21.07
N GLY A 323 -3.72 4.52 21.80
CA GLY A 323 -2.44 5.04 22.27
C GLY A 323 -1.61 5.64 21.13
N TRP A 324 -0.37 5.20 20.98
CA TRP A 324 0.54 5.68 19.94
C TRP A 324 0.34 4.91 18.63
N GLY A 325 0.45 5.61 17.50
CA GLY A 325 0.42 5.02 16.16
C GLY A 325 1.58 5.52 15.31
N VAL A 326 1.79 4.90 14.15
CA VAL A 326 2.80 5.31 13.17
C VAL A 326 2.13 5.70 11.86
N ARG A 327 2.61 6.77 11.22
CA ARG A 327 2.22 7.15 9.86
C ARG A 327 3.45 7.59 9.06
N SER A 328 3.33 7.61 7.74
CA SER A 328 4.41 8.07 6.85
C SER A 328 4.09 9.44 6.25
N TRP A 329 5.07 10.35 6.16
CA TRP A 329 4.93 11.59 5.39
C TRP A 329 5.14 11.36 3.88
N ASP A 330 5.73 10.22 3.54
CA ASP A 330 5.97 9.81 2.18
C ASP A 330 4.90 8.82 1.72
N PHE A 331 4.72 8.78 0.40
CA PHE A 331 3.99 7.70 -0.22
C PHE A 331 4.80 6.40 -0.12
N ILE A 332 4.16 5.29 0.22
CA ILE A 332 4.78 3.96 0.29
C ILE A 332 4.17 3.06 -0.78
N PRO A 333 4.94 2.61 -1.79
CA PRO A 333 4.41 1.71 -2.81
C PRO A 333 4.21 0.29 -2.26
N SER A 334 3.19 -0.41 -2.76
CA SER A 334 2.96 -1.82 -2.43
C SER A 334 4.21 -2.68 -2.68
N GLY A 335 4.53 -3.54 -1.73
CA GLY A 335 5.75 -4.36 -1.70
C GLY A 335 7.00 -3.64 -1.18
N ALA A 336 6.94 -2.35 -0.81
CA ALA A 336 8.09 -1.69 -0.19
C ALA A 336 8.34 -2.21 1.24
N PRO A 337 9.60 -2.46 1.64
CA PRO A 337 9.93 -2.72 3.05
C PRO A 337 9.72 -1.43 3.86
N VAL A 338 9.02 -1.53 4.99
CA VAL A 338 8.82 -0.40 5.91
C VAL A 338 9.87 -0.45 7.01
N CYS A 339 9.89 -1.53 7.79
CA CYS A 339 10.81 -1.71 8.92
C CYS A 339 10.83 -3.18 9.39
N GLU A 340 11.95 -3.59 9.95
CA GLU A 340 12.08 -4.86 10.69
C GLU A 340 11.57 -4.68 12.12
N TYR A 341 10.88 -5.69 12.68
CA TYR A 341 10.46 -5.68 14.07
C TYR A 341 11.68 -5.94 14.95
N ILE A 342 12.16 -4.91 15.65
CA ILE A 342 13.39 -4.97 16.43
C ILE A 342 13.06 -4.89 17.92
N GLY A 343 13.69 -5.80 18.68
CA GLY A 343 13.65 -5.85 20.13
C GLY A 343 14.71 -6.79 20.68
N VAL A 344 14.44 -7.37 21.83
CA VAL A 344 15.26 -8.42 22.45
C VAL A 344 14.72 -9.79 22.03
N LEU A 345 15.54 -10.60 21.37
CA LEU A 345 15.22 -11.98 21.02
C LEU A 345 15.36 -12.87 22.25
N ARG A 346 14.26 -13.53 22.62
CA ARG A 346 14.11 -14.38 23.82
C ARG A 346 13.46 -15.71 23.47
N LYS A 347 13.60 -16.72 24.33
CA LYS A 347 12.71 -17.88 24.29
C LYS A 347 11.34 -17.51 24.85
N THR A 348 10.27 -18.04 24.25
CA THR A 348 8.89 -17.66 24.60
C THR A 348 8.51 -18.09 26.01
N ASP A 349 9.01 -19.24 26.48
CA ASP A 349 8.77 -19.77 27.83
C ASP A 349 9.41 -18.95 28.96
N GLU A 350 10.41 -18.12 28.63
CA GLU A 350 11.07 -17.22 29.57
C GLU A 350 10.41 -15.83 29.64
N VAL A 351 9.51 -15.51 28.70
CA VAL A 351 8.80 -14.24 28.70
C VAL A 351 7.53 -14.38 29.51
N ASP A 352 7.57 -13.83 30.72
CA ASP A 352 6.46 -13.88 31.66
C ASP A 352 5.25 -13.13 31.06
N SER A 353 4.32 -13.85 30.43
CA SER A 353 3.05 -13.31 29.91
C SER A 353 2.19 -12.68 31.03
N LEU A 354 2.59 -12.92 32.28
CA LEU A 354 1.96 -12.44 33.50
C LEU A 354 2.13 -10.92 33.73
N LEU A 355 3.04 -10.24 33.01
CA LEU A 355 3.39 -8.83 33.22
C LEU A 355 2.80 -7.86 32.18
N GLY A 356 1.60 -8.09 31.63
CA GLY A 356 0.88 -7.08 30.82
C GLY A 356 1.72 -6.45 29.69
N ASN A 357 2.69 -7.19 29.16
CA ASN A 357 3.60 -6.71 28.13
C ASN A 357 2.90 -6.83 26.77
N GLU A 358 2.54 -5.68 26.20
CA GLU A 358 1.82 -5.60 24.92
C GLU A 358 2.75 -5.55 23.69
N TYR A 359 4.06 -5.71 23.87
CA TYR A 359 5.07 -5.46 22.83
C TYR A 359 5.88 -6.71 22.42
N ILE A 360 5.31 -7.90 22.62
CA ILE A 360 5.91 -9.18 22.25
C ILE A 360 5.44 -9.58 20.86
N PHE A 361 6.39 -9.98 20.01
CA PHE A 361 6.11 -10.56 18.70
C PHE A 361 6.64 -11.99 18.65
N GLU A 362 5.77 -12.98 18.60
CA GLU A 362 6.16 -14.39 18.45
C GLU A 362 6.68 -14.69 17.04
N ILE A 363 7.80 -15.42 16.92
CA ILE A 363 8.36 -15.80 15.61
C ILE A 363 7.69 -17.10 15.15
N ASP A 364 6.49 -16.95 14.59
CA ASP A 364 5.60 -18.07 14.27
C ASP A 364 5.65 -18.49 12.79
N CYS A 365 6.71 -18.14 12.07
CA CYS A 365 6.83 -18.33 10.61
C CYS A 365 6.38 -19.72 10.14
N TRP A 366 6.68 -20.78 10.89
CA TRP A 366 6.20 -22.14 10.62
C TRP A 366 4.68 -22.27 10.54
N HIS A 367 3.96 -21.69 11.51
CA HIS A 367 2.51 -21.67 11.56
C HIS A 367 1.94 -20.91 10.37
N THR A 368 2.52 -19.76 10.04
CA THR A 368 2.15 -18.98 8.84
C THR A 368 2.36 -19.79 7.54
N MET A 369 3.45 -20.56 7.42
CA MET A 369 3.70 -21.41 6.25
C MET A 369 2.69 -22.55 6.09
N HIS A 370 2.23 -23.11 7.20
CA HIS A 370 1.32 -24.26 7.19
C HIS A 370 -0.15 -23.88 7.33
N GLY A 371 -0.46 -22.60 7.58
CA GLY A 371 -1.82 -22.12 7.84
C GLY A 371 -2.41 -22.71 9.12
N ILE A 372 -1.59 -22.85 10.16
CA ILE A 372 -2.02 -23.39 11.46
C ILE A 372 -2.69 -22.26 12.26
N GLY A 373 -3.84 -22.57 12.88
CA GLY A 373 -4.64 -21.60 13.63
C GLY A 373 -5.44 -20.67 12.72
N SER A 374 -5.57 -19.39 13.10
CA SER A 374 -6.23 -18.35 12.30
C SER A 374 -5.37 -17.74 11.18
N ARG A 375 -4.18 -18.29 10.88
CA ARG A 375 -3.20 -17.68 9.97
C ARG A 375 -3.46 -18.06 8.51
N GLU A 376 -3.45 -17.07 7.63
CA GLU A 376 -3.59 -17.31 6.19
C GLU A 376 -2.36 -18.07 5.65
N LYS A 377 -2.60 -19.27 5.10
CA LYS A 377 -1.57 -20.08 4.44
C LYS A 377 -1.02 -19.34 3.23
N ARG A 378 0.29 -19.11 3.21
CA ARG A 378 0.99 -18.58 2.03
C ARG A 378 1.56 -19.74 1.20
N MET A 379 1.35 -19.72 -0.12
CA MET A 379 1.83 -20.78 -1.01
C MET A 379 3.35 -20.97 -0.90
N CYS A 380 3.78 -22.24 -0.82
CA CYS A 380 5.19 -22.63 -0.74
C CYS A 380 5.70 -23.07 -2.13
N ASP A 381 6.29 -22.15 -2.88
CA ASP A 381 7.18 -22.51 -4.01
C ASP A 381 8.65 -22.56 -3.57
N VAL A 382 8.90 -22.73 -2.27
CA VAL A 382 10.19 -22.47 -1.63
C VAL A 382 10.80 -23.80 -1.16
N THR A 383 12.01 -24.11 -1.64
CA THR A 383 12.75 -25.30 -1.22
C THR A 383 13.52 -24.98 0.07
N ILE A 384 13.05 -25.49 1.21
CA ILE A 384 13.76 -25.36 2.50
C ILE A 384 14.98 -26.30 2.45
N PRO A 385 16.23 -25.80 2.48
CA PRO A 385 17.40 -26.67 2.47
C PRO A 385 17.64 -27.18 3.88
N ASN A 386 17.13 -28.38 4.18
CA ASN A 386 17.80 -29.42 4.95
C ASN A 386 16.91 -30.68 4.97
N GLY A 387 17.38 -31.73 4.32
CA GLY A 387 16.73 -33.04 4.17
C GLY A 387 16.78 -33.94 5.41
N ASP A 388 16.82 -33.38 6.63
CA ASP A 388 16.74 -34.13 7.89
C ASP A 388 15.56 -33.67 8.78
N ALA A 389 14.69 -32.81 8.24
CA ALA A 389 13.58 -32.19 8.94
C ALA A 389 12.24 -32.95 8.84
N GLU A 390 12.15 -34.11 8.20
CA GLU A 390 10.89 -34.87 8.22
C GLU A 390 10.76 -35.81 9.44
N SER A 391 11.87 -36.25 10.03
CA SER A 391 11.84 -37.21 11.15
C SER A 391 11.77 -36.56 12.54
N GLY A 392 12.14 -35.28 12.67
CA GLY A 392 12.05 -34.50 13.92
C GLY A 392 10.88 -33.51 14.01
N PHE A 393 10.27 -33.14 12.88
CA PHE A 393 9.23 -32.09 12.83
C PHE A 393 7.80 -32.62 12.97
N SER A 394 7.59 -33.93 13.04
CA SER A 394 6.31 -34.53 13.40
C SER A 394 5.86 -34.20 14.83
N LYS A 395 6.73 -33.59 15.66
CA LYS A 395 6.40 -33.03 16.98
C LYS A 395 6.10 -31.52 17.00
N LEU A 396 6.40 -30.79 15.93
CA LEU A 396 6.19 -29.33 15.85
C LEU A 396 4.78 -28.95 15.35
N SER A 397 3.91 -29.93 15.11
CA SER A 397 2.58 -29.70 14.53
C SER A 397 1.59 -29.04 15.49
N GLU A 398 1.91 -28.93 16.78
CA GLU A 398 1.03 -28.39 17.84
C GLU A 398 1.74 -27.49 18.88
N SER A 399 3.05 -27.22 18.75
CA SER A 399 3.80 -26.49 19.79
C SER A 399 3.84 -24.98 19.54
N GLU A 400 3.65 -24.20 20.61
CA GLU A 400 3.83 -22.74 20.64
C GLU A 400 5.19 -22.30 20.05
N PRO A 401 5.28 -21.10 19.44
CA PRO A 401 6.54 -20.58 18.91
C PRO A 401 7.66 -20.59 19.96
N GLU A 402 8.82 -21.16 19.63
CA GLU A 402 9.96 -21.31 20.56
C GLU A 402 10.61 -19.96 20.93
N PHE A 403 10.58 -18.99 20.00
CA PHE A 403 11.22 -17.68 20.17
C PHE A 403 10.26 -16.54 19.91
N CYS A 404 10.54 -15.42 20.57
CA CYS A 404 9.82 -14.16 20.38
C CYS A 404 10.78 -12.95 20.42
N ILE A 405 10.29 -11.81 19.95
CA ILE A 405 10.96 -10.52 19.98
C ILE A 405 10.22 -9.61 20.97
N ASP A 406 10.86 -9.31 22.10
CA ASP A 406 10.33 -8.43 23.14
C ASP A 406 10.79 -6.98 22.90
N ALA A 407 9.85 -6.11 22.55
CA ALA A 407 10.10 -4.70 22.30
C ALA A 407 9.62 -3.77 23.44
N ALA A 408 9.41 -4.29 24.65
CA ALA A 408 8.89 -3.50 25.77
C ALA A 408 9.85 -2.40 26.23
N SER A 409 11.11 -2.78 26.46
CA SER A 409 12.16 -1.89 26.99
C SER A 409 13.15 -1.44 25.92
N HIS A 410 13.48 -2.32 24.98
CA HIS A 410 14.40 -2.05 23.88
C HIS A 410 13.71 -2.43 22.58
N GLY A 411 13.63 -1.50 21.64
CA GLY A 411 13.07 -1.77 20.31
C GLY A 411 13.18 -0.58 19.39
N ASN A 412 12.65 -0.70 18.18
CA ASN A 412 12.58 0.42 17.23
C ASN A 412 11.15 0.97 17.12
N VAL A 413 10.89 1.77 16.08
CA VAL A 413 9.58 2.36 15.80
C VAL A 413 8.44 1.34 15.63
N THR A 414 8.74 0.08 15.28
CA THR A 414 7.71 -0.93 14.96
C THR A 414 6.77 -1.25 16.11
N ARG A 415 7.22 -1.12 17.35
CA ARG A 415 6.37 -1.36 18.54
C ARG A 415 5.17 -0.42 18.64
N TYR A 416 5.19 0.71 17.92
CA TYR A 416 4.09 1.67 17.87
C TYR A 416 3.13 1.44 16.69
N ILE A 417 3.38 0.43 15.84
CA ILE A 417 2.51 0.12 14.71
C ILE A 417 1.32 -0.70 15.23
N ASN A 418 0.13 -0.13 15.11
CA ASN A 418 -1.10 -0.69 15.67
C ASN A 418 -1.67 -1.83 14.84
N HIS A 419 -2.57 -2.57 15.49
CA HIS A 419 -3.45 -3.54 14.84
C HIS A 419 -4.49 -2.86 13.94
N SER A 420 -4.79 -3.49 12.79
CA SER A 420 -6.04 -3.29 12.04
C SER A 420 -6.58 -4.62 11.52
N CYS A 421 -7.91 -4.75 11.47
CA CYS A 421 -8.58 -5.88 10.81
C CYS A 421 -8.57 -5.74 9.28
N GLU A 422 -8.34 -4.52 8.77
CA GLU A 422 -8.09 -4.21 7.36
C GLU A 422 -6.73 -3.50 7.28
N PRO A 423 -5.62 -4.23 7.43
CA PRO A 423 -4.29 -3.64 7.51
C PRO A 423 -3.77 -3.21 6.14
N ASN A 424 -2.84 -2.26 6.13
CA ASN A 424 -2.10 -1.83 4.94
C ASN A 424 -0.64 -2.32 4.92
N LEU A 425 -0.19 -2.98 6.00
CA LEU A 425 1.06 -3.70 6.10
C LEU A 425 0.81 -5.19 6.29
N PHE A 426 1.77 -6.01 5.88
CA PHE A 426 1.82 -7.42 6.22
C PHE A 426 3.20 -7.82 6.74
N VAL A 427 3.22 -8.82 7.61
CA VAL A 427 4.44 -9.43 8.15
C VAL A 427 5.02 -10.41 7.13
N GLN A 428 6.33 -10.33 6.87
CA GLN A 428 7.06 -11.29 6.04
C GLN A 428 8.25 -11.84 6.83
N CYS A 429 8.35 -13.17 6.92
CA CYS A 429 9.53 -13.84 7.43
C CYS A 429 10.66 -13.78 6.40
N VAL A 430 11.84 -13.33 6.83
CA VAL A 430 13.03 -13.17 6.01
C VAL A 430 14.22 -13.91 6.64
N LEU A 431 14.89 -14.75 5.87
CA LEU A 431 16.12 -15.43 6.23
C LEU A 431 17.28 -14.83 5.42
N SER A 432 18.40 -14.53 6.08
CA SER A 432 19.57 -13.94 5.43
C SER A 432 20.87 -14.51 6.01
N SER A 433 21.13 -14.27 7.30
CA SER A 433 22.36 -14.71 7.96
C SER A 433 22.39 -16.22 8.15
N HIS A 434 21.29 -16.82 8.60
CA HIS A 434 21.09 -18.27 8.73
C HIS A 434 19.78 -18.69 8.07
N HIS A 435 19.52 -20.00 7.99
CA HIS A 435 18.29 -20.56 7.42
C HIS A 435 17.36 -21.23 8.44
N ASP A 436 17.62 -21.08 9.75
CA ASP A 436 16.67 -21.51 10.79
C ASP A 436 15.45 -20.59 10.83
N VAL A 437 14.28 -21.13 10.47
CA VAL A 437 13.03 -20.39 10.35
C VAL A 437 12.44 -19.96 11.70
N ARG A 438 12.83 -20.62 12.79
CA ARG A 438 12.39 -20.27 14.16
C ARG A 438 12.99 -18.95 14.64
N LEU A 439 14.05 -18.50 13.98
CA LEU A 439 14.79 -17.28 14.26
C LEU A 439 14.73 -16.29 13.09
N ALA A 440 13.73 -16.42 12.21
CA ALA A 440 13.59 -15.57 11.04
C ALA A 440 13.43 -14.10 11.44
N ARG A 441 13.95 -13.21 10.59
CA ARG A 441 13.72 -11.77 10.73
C ARG A 441 12.27 -11.46 10.36
N ILE A 442 11.60 -10.69 11.20
CA ILE A 442 10.21 -10.25 11.01
C ILE A 442 10.23 -8.89 10.35
N VAL A 443 9.87 -8.82 9.07
CA VAL A 443 9.91 -7.56 8.30
C VAL A 443 8.51 -7.17 7.86
N LEU A 444 8.13 -5.92 8.13
CA LEU A 444 6.86 -5.36 7.67
C LEU A 444 7.01 -4.79 6.26
N PHE A 445 6.15 -5.25 5.36
CA PHE A 445 6.05 -4.77 3.99
C PHE A 445 4.69 -4.09 3.76
N ALA A 446 4.65 -3.10 2.89
CA ALA A 446 3.38 -2.51 2.46
C ALA A 446 2.58 -3.52 1.63
N ALA A 447 1.37 -3.84 2.07
CA ALA A 447 0.42 -4.64 1.30
C ALA A 447 -0.15 -3.81 0.14
N ASP A 448 -0.45 -2.54 0.43
CA ASP A 448 -1.07 -1.61 -0.50
C ASP A 448 -0.15 -0.44 -0.87
N ASN A 449 -0.61 0.37 -1.82
CA ASN A 449 -0.05 1.69 -2.04
C ASN A 449 -0.60 2.65 -0.96
N ILE A 450 0.27 3.08 -0.05
CA ILE A 450 -0.10 3.85 1.14
C ILE A 450 0.14 5.36 0.90
N PRO A 451 -0.92 6.20 0.89
CA PRO A 451 -0.81 7.65 0.86
C PRO A 451 -0.11 8.23 2.09
N PRO A 452 0.50 9.43 1.97
CA PRO A 452 0.97 10.18 3.11
C PRO A 452 -0.10 10.36 4.19
N LEU A 453 0.34 10.29 5.44
CA LEU A 453 -0.41 10.49 6.68
C LEU A 453 -1.46 9.42 7.00
N GLN A 454 -1.63 8.40 6.15
CA GLN A 454 -2.39 7.22 6.53
C GLN A 454 -1.64 6.46 7.63
N GLU A 455 -2.36 6.04 8.67
CA GLU A 455 -1.81 5.20 9.74
C GLU A 455 -1.35 3.85 9.17
N LEU A 456 -0.16 3.42 9.57
CA LEU A 456 0.40 2.12 9.25
C LEU A 456 -0.12 1.09 10.26
N SER A 457 -0.59 -0.05 9.77
CA SER A 457 -1.13 -1.13 10.61
C SER A 457 -0.96 -2.50 9.97
N TYR A 458 -0.80 -3.52 10.80
CA TYR A 458 -0.80 -4.94 10.40
C TYR A 458 -1.82 -5.72 11.24
N ASP A 459 -2.26 -6.90 10.80
CA ASP A 459 -3.06 -7.78 11.65
C ASP A 459 -2.13 -8.48 12.66
N TYR A 460 -2.42 -8.34 13.96
CA TYR A 460 -1.62 -8.97 15.02
C TYR A 460 -1.85 -10.49 15.05
N GLY A 461 -2.94 -10.97 14.45
CA GLY A 461 -3.18 -12.40 14.29
C GLY A 461 -3.55 -13.14 15.58
N TYR A 462 -3.89 -12.42 16.65
CA TYR A 462 -4.41 -13.05 17.87
C TYR A 462 -5.73 -13.78 17.60
N GLU A 463 -5.78 -15.03 18.06
CA GLU A 463 -7.03 -15.80 18.14
C GLU A 463 -7.93 -15.24 19.24
N LEU A 464 -9.24 -15.27 19.00
CA LEU A 464 -10.20 -14.82 20.00
C LEU A 464 -10.18 -15.75 21.20
N ASP A 465 -10.29 -15.14 22.39
CA ASP A 465 -10.34 -15.85 23.66
C ASP A 465 -9.04 -16.63 23.98
N SER A 466 -7.92 -16.30 23.30
CA SER A 466 -6.60 -16.92 23.48
C SER A 466 -5.84 -16.45 24.71
N VAL A 467 -6.15 -15.26 25.23
CA VAL A 467 -5.47 -14.67 26.40
C VAL A 467 -6.22 -15.01 27.68
N VAL A 468 -5.57 -15.74 28.59
CA VAL A 468 -6.13 -16.12 29.90
C VAL A 468 -5.42 -15.34 31.00
N GLY A 469 -6.20 -14.67 31.86
CA GLY A 469 -5.71 -13.95 33.03
C GLY A 469 -5.24 -14.86 34.17
N LEU A 470 -4.55 -14.27 35.15
CA LEU A 470 -4.08 -14.95 36.36
C LEU A 470 -5.21 -15.59 37.19
N ASP A 471 -6.43 -15.10 37.03
CA ASP A 471 -7.63 -15.62 37.66
C ASP A 471 -8.26 -16.79 36.88
N GLY A 472 -7.60 -17.26 35.81
CA GLY A 472 -8.09 -18.33 34.93
C GLY A 472 -9.21 -17.90 34.00
N LYS A 473 -9.55 -16.60 33.93
CA LYS A 473 -10.59 -16.09 33.05
C LYS A 473 -10.01 -15.57 31.75
N ILE A 474 -10.76 -15.77 30.67
CA ILE A 474 -10.43 -15.19 29.38
C ILE A 474 -10.44 -13.65 29.51
N LYS A 475 -9.31 -13.03 29.16
CA LYS A 475 -9.21 -11.58 29.00
C LYS A 475 -9.61 -11.21 27.60
N GLN A 476 -10.36 -10.13 27.49
CA GLN A 476 -10.81 -9.60 26.21
C GLN A 476 -10.29 -8.18 26.04
N LEU A 477 -9.90 -7.85 24.81
CA LEU A 477 -9.49 -6.50 24.45
C LEU A 477 -10.25 -6.04 23.20
N ASP A 478 -10.96 -4.92 23.33
CA ASP A 478 -11.75 -4.37 22.22
C ASP A 478 -10.86 -3.83 21.09
N CYS A 479 -11.32 -4.04 19.85
CA CYS A 479 -10.66 -3.53 18.66
C CYS A 479 -11.22 -2.16 18.25
N HIS A 480 -10.35 -1.15 18.26
CA HIS A 480 -10.67 0.22 17.84
C HIS A 480 -10.02 0.59 16.50
N CYS A 481 -9.81 -0.37 15.60
CA CYS A 481 -9.16 -0.10 14.31
C CYS A 481 -10.00 0.75 13.34
N GLY A 482 -11.32 0.82 13.54
CA GLY A 482 -12.23 1.62 12.70
C GLY A 482 -12.57 0.99 11.35
N ALA A 483 -12.05 -0.20 11.05
CA ALA A 483 -12.37 -0.94 9.82
C ALA A 483 -13.86 -1.29 9.72
N VAL A 484 -14.40 -1.31 8.50
CA VAL A 484 -15.81 -1.65 8.27
C VAL A 484 -16.06 -3.11 8.63
N GLY A 485 -15.16 -4.01 8.22
CA GLY A 485 -15.15 -5.43 8.57
C GLY A 485 -14.52 -5.76 9.93
N CYS A 486 -14.41 -4.81 10.86
CA CYS A 486 -13.74 -5.02 12.14
C CYS A 486 -14.36 -6.18 12.94
N ARG A 487 -13.51 -7.13 13.38
CA ARG A 487 -13.87 -8.28 14.23
C ARG A 487 -14.20 -7.92 15.69
N LYS A 488 -14.19 -6.63 16.02
CA LYS A 488 -14.54 -6.00 17.31
C LYS A 488 -13.63 -6.32 18.49
N ARG A 489 -12.80 -7.37 18.43
CA ARG A 489 -11.84 -7.75 19.48
C ARG A 489 -10.44 -7.98 18.91
N LEU A 490 -9.40 -7.64 19.68
CA LEU A 490 -8.04 -8.08 19.41
C LEU A 490 -7.89 -9.54 19.82
N TYR A 491 -8.26 -9.86 21.07
CA TYR A 491 -8.35 -11.19 21.67
C TYR A 491 -9.52 -11.27 22.65
#